data_AF-A0A821EJM4-F1
#
_entry.id   AF-A0A821EJM4-F1
#
_cell.length_a   1.000
_cell.length_b   1.000
_cell.length_c   1.000
_cell.angle_alpha   90.00
_cell.angle_beta   90.00
_cell.angle_gamma   90.00
#
_symmetry.space_group_name_H-M   'P 1'
#
loop_
_entity.id
_entity.type
_entity.pdbx_description
1 polymer ?
#
loop_
_entity_poly.entity_id
_entity_poly.type
_entity_poly.pdbx_seq_one_letter_code
_entity_poly.pdbx_strand_id
1 'polypeptide(L)'
;THLTENVFLALVSTTILVSSISIGSQSGPPCSSYTTINDPSRNVAQTSLYSFCDNGVPFNTSNGGSWIRFIGTGGTTIPLTSPGLNNCGAYIGGWFNGTLPTTVDCQYFEQKKSGESKELTNATISSRESQPYNDLNP
;
A
#
# COMPACT_ATOMS: atom_id res chain seq x y z
N THR A 1 17.76 -63.07 -4.60
CA THR A 1 16.61 -62.18 -4.36
C THR A 1 16.95 -61.10 -3.34
N HIS A 2 18.07 -60.37 -3.53
CA HIS A 2 18.59 -59.45 -2.50
C HIS A 2 19.20 -58.17 -3.11
N LEU A 3 18.62 -57.68 -4.21
CA LEU A 3 19.09 -56.46 -4.90
C LEU A 3 17.95 -55.49 -5.26
N THR A 4 16.71 -55.74 -4.82
CA THR A 4 15.53 -54.93 -5.19
C THR A 4 15.05 -54.00 -4.09
N GLU A 5 15.57 -54.08 -2.86
CA GLU A 5 15.07 -53.27 -1.73
C GLU A 5 15.78 -51.92 -1.56
N ASN A 6 16.98 -51.74 -2.10
CA ASN A 6 17.75 -50.49 -1.92
C ASN A 6 17.46 -49.41 -2.97
N VAL A 7 16.73 -49.71 -4.04
CA VAL A 7 16.40 -48.72 -5.08
C VAL A 7 15.14 -47.93 -4.72
N PHE A 8 14.25 -48.49 -3.91
CA PHE A 8 13.01 -47.82 -3.51
C PHE A 8 13.22 -46.71 -2.46
N LEU A 9 14.27 -46.78 -1.64
CA LEU A 9 14.56 -45.77 -0.62
C LEU A 9 15.20 -44.49 -1.20
N ALA A 10 15.92 -44.59 -2.32
CA ALA A 10 16.55 -43.44 -2.95
C ALA A 10 15.56 -42.53 -3.70
N LEU A 11 14.38 -43.03 -4.07
CA LEU A 11 13.36 -42.25 -4.77
C LEU A 11 12.48 -41.41 -3.82
N VAL A 12 12.40 -41.74 -2.54
CA VAL A 12 11.60 -40.98 -1.55
C VAL A 12 12.35 -39.78 -0.96
N SER A 13 13.68 -39.69 -1.19
CA SER A 13 14.53 -38.63 -0.63
C SER A 13 14.57 -37.34 -1.46
N THR A 14 13.84 -37.27 -2.58
CA THR A 14 13.75 -36.05 -3.40
C THR A 14 12.37 -35.42 -3.36
N THR A 15 11.67 -35.53 -2.22
CA THR A 15 10.60 -34.60 -1.88
C THR A 15 11.22 -33.22 -1.71
N ILE A 16 11.43 -32.56 -2.86
CA ILE A 16 11.68 -31.13 -2.96
C ILE A 16 10.60 -30.50 -2.09
N LEU A 17 11.01 -29.87 -1.00
CA LEU A 17 10.21 -28.89 -0.29
C LEU A 17 9.91 -27.79 -1.32
N VAL A 18 8.88 -28.01 -2.14
CA VAL A 18 8.27 -26.96 -2.95
C VAL A 18 7.52 -26.12 -1.92
N SER A 19 8.26 -25.28 -1.19
CA SER A 19 7.65 -24.21 -0.43
C SER A 19 6.82 -23.45 -1.44
N SER A 20 5.50 -23.44 -1.25
CA SER A 20 4.58 -22.65 -2.06
C SER A 20 5.16 -21.24 -2.11
N ILE A 21 5.75 -20.85 -3.24
CA ILE A 21 6.10 -19.46 -3.46
C ILE A 21 4.76 -18.79 -3.68
N SER A 22 4.16 -18.36 -2.59
CA SER A 22 3.06 -17.41 -2.64
C SER A 22 3.65 -16.14 -3.24
N ILE A 23 3.56 -16.00 -4.57
CA ILE A 23 3.69 -14.71 -5.24
C ILE A 23 2.41 -13.93 -4.91
N GLY A 24 2.18 -13.70 -3.61
CA GLY A 24 1.20 -12.74 -3.14
C GLY A 24 1.83 -11.36 -3.28
N SER A 25 1.07 -10.39 -3.76
CA SER A 25 1.47 -8.99 -3.71
C SER A 25 1.91 -8.68 -2.27
N GLN A 26 3.20 -8.45 -2.06
CA GLN A 26 3.76 -8.21 -0.74
C GLN A 26 3.46 -6.78 -0.29
N SER A 27 2.17 -6.48 -0.09
CA SER A 27 1.78 -5.47 0.88
C SER A 27 1.97 -6.11 2.26
N GLY A 28 3.19 -6.05 2.81
CA GLY A 28 3.41 -6.34 4.22
C GLY A 28 2.61 -5.37 5.10
N PRO A 29 2.56 -5.58 6.42
CA PRO A 29 1.83 -4.65 7.29
C PRO A 29 2.40 -3.23 7.17
N PRO A 30 1.56 -2.18 7.34
CA PRO A 30 1.89 -0.78 7.00
C PRO A 30 3.12 -0.19 7.68
N CYS A 31 3.71 -0.91 8.63
CA CYS A 31 4.71 -0.38 9.55
C CYS A 31 6.01 -1.17 9.54
N SER A 32 6.01 -2.33 8.87
CA SER A 32 7.20 -3.09 8.50
C SER A 32 7.46 -3.08 7.00
N SER A 33 6.45 -2.85 6.16
CA SER A 33 6.58 -2.76 4.71
C SER A 33 5.75 -1.62 4.14
N TYR A 34 6.45 -0.60 3.62
CA TYR A 34 5.85 0.56 2.96
C TYR A 34 6.85 1.22 2.01
N THR A 35 6.35 1.90 1.00
CA THR A 35 7.11 2.76 0.10
C THR A 35 7.18 4.17 0.67
N THR A 36 8.39 4.71 0.75
CA THR A 36 8.60 6.08 1.21
C THR A 36 8.42 7.06 0.07
N ILE A 37 7.64 8.12 0.29
CA ILE A 37 7.40 9.22 -0.65
C ILE A 37 8.05 10.48 -0.09
N ASN A 38 9.16 10.91 -0.70
CA ASN A 38 9.90 12.13 -0.35
C ASN A 38 9.92 13.16 -1.51
N ASP A 39 9.23 12.86 -2.60
CA ASP A 39 9.18 13.74 -3.78
C ASP A 39 8.50 15.08 -3.43
N PRO A 40 9.20 16.23 -3.57
CA PRO A 40 8.66 17.54 -3.26
C PRO A 40 7.31 17.82 -3.93
N SER A 41 7.11 17.34 -5.16
CA SER A 41 5.88 17.58 -5.92
C SER A 41 4.63 17.11 -5.20
N ARG A 42 4.76 16.18 -4.24
CA ARG A 42 3.64 15.61 -3.47
C ARG A 42 3.24 16.43 -2.25
N ASN A 43 3.99 17.48 -1.95
CA ASN A 43 3.68 18.36 -0.85
C ASN A 43 2.43 19.21 -1.15
N VAL A 44 1.58 19.41 -0.15
CA VAL A 44 0.39 20.28 -0.26
C VAL A 44 0.73 21.74 -0.55
N ALA A 45 1.93 22.20 -0.19
CA ALA A 45 2.41 23.53 -0.53
C ALA A 45 2.94 23.63 -1.97
N GLN A 46 3.07 22.52 -2.69
CA GLN A 46 3.47 22.54 -4.10
C GLN A 46 2.24 22.69 -4.99
N THR A 47 2.14 23.90 -5.56
CA THR A 47 1.19 24.26 -6.60
C THR A 47 1.89 24.21 -7.95
N SER A 48 1.33 23.50 -8.92
CA SER A 48 1.88 23.39 -10.27
C SER A 48 0.78 23.08 -11.27
N LEU A 49 0.84 23.72 -12.45
CA LEU A 49 -0.05 23.40 -13.58
C LEU A 49 0.33 22.07 -14.26
N TYR A 50 1.48 21.48 -13.91
CA TYR A 50 1.91 20.19 -14.41
C TYR A 50 1.39 19.08 -13.50
N SER A 51 0.55 18.21 -14.06
CA SER A 51 -0.01 17.04 -13.39
C SER A 51 0.69 15.75 -13.82
N PHE A 52 1.00 14.89 -12.86
CA PHE A 52 1.56 13.55 -13.07
C PHE A 52 0.47 12.48 -12.89
N CYS A 53 0.56 11.40 -13.66
CA CYS A 53 -0.33 10.25 -13.52
C CYS A 53 0.37 9.12 -12.75
N ASP A 54 -0.25 8.67 -11.66
CA ASP A 54 0.28 7.62 -10.80
C ASP A 54 -0.11 6.21 -11.28
N ASN A 55 0.35 5.83 -12.49
CA ASN A 55 -0.10 4.62 -13.19
C ASN A 55 0.52 3.29 -12.69
N GLY A 56 1.31 3.30 -11.61
CA GLY A 56 2.05 2.12 -11.15
C GLY A 56 2.21 2.04 -9.63
N VAL A 57 3.02 1.09 -9.18
CA VAL A 57 3.38 0.93 -7.75
C VAL A 57 4.09 2.21 -7.25
N PRO A 58 3.77 2.71 -6.04
CA PRO A 58 2.89 2.09 -5.04
C PRO A 58 1.40 2.45 -5.15
N PHE A 59 1.02 3.36 -6.04
CA PHE A 59 -0.31 3.98 -6.04
C PHE A 59 -1.39 3.15 -6.75
N ASN A 60 -1.02 2.37 -7.75
CA ASN A 60 -1.94 1.51 -8.49
C ASN A 60 -2.22 0.21 -7.72
N THR A 61 -3.31 0.17 -6.96
CA THR A 61 -3.73 -0.99 -6.16
C THR A 61 -4.06 -2.22 -7.02
N SER A 62 -4.60 -2.02 -8.22
CA SER A 62 -4.86 -3.10 -9.20
C SER A 62 -3.58 -3.76 -9.73
N ASN A 63 -2.43 -3.10 -9.60
CA ASN A 63 -1.12 -3.60 -10.03
C ASN A 63 -0.14 -3.76 -8.85
N GLY A 64 -0.63 -4.25 -7.71
CA GLY A 64 0.22 -4.56 -6.55
C GLY A 64 0.59 -3.33 -5.71
N GLY A 65 -0.35 -2.40 -5.54
CA GLY A 65 -0.17 -1.23 -4.68
C GLY A 65 0.35 -1.58 -3.28
N SER A 66 1.02 -0.62 -2.66
CA SER A 66 1.72 -0.81 -1.37
C SER A 66 1.39 0.32 -0.42
N TRP A 67 1.53 0.07 0.88
CA TRP A 67 1.45 1.13 1.88
C TRP A 67 2.46 2.23 1.57
N ILE A 68 2.06 3.49 1.76
CA ILE A 68 2.92 4.66 1.52
C ILE A 68 3.15 5.44 2.80
N ARG A 69 4.35 6.00 2.94
CA ARG A 69 4.71 6.93 4.01
C ARG A 69 5.32 8.19 3.41
N PHE A 70 4.64 9.31 3.59
CA PHE A 70 5.17 10.62 3.24
C PHE A 70 6.23 11.04 4.25
N ILE A 71 7.39 11.49 3.77
CA ILE A 71 8.44 12.08 4.59
C ILE A 71 9.04 13.31 3.92
N GLY A 72 9.73 14.12 4.71
CA GLY A 72 10.62 15.17 4.22
C GLY A 72 9.92 16.16 3.29
N THR A 73 10.50 16.38 2.11
CA THR A 73 10.06 17.40 1.16
C THR A 73 8.70 17.10 0.55
N GLY A 74 8.31 15.83 0.45
CA GLY A 74 6.98 15.43 -0.03
C GLY A 74 5.85 15.67 0.98
N GLY A 75 6.17 16.21 2.16
CA GLY A 75 5.26 16.32 3.29
C GLY A 75 5.39 15.13 4.23
N THR A 76 4.76 15.21 5.41
CA THR A 76 4.83 14.16 6.44
C THR A 76 3.51 13.41 6.60
N THR A 77 2.46 13.85 5.91
CA THR A 77 1.13 13.24 5.95
C THR A 77 0.40 13.51 4.63
N ILE A 78 -0.45 12.57 4.22
CA ILE A 78 -1.48 12.84 3.22
C ILE A 78 -2.49 13.83 3.84
N PRO A 79 -3.02 14.81 3.10
CA PRO A 79 -4.02 15.73 3.63
C PRO A 79 -5.32 14.96 3.95
N LEU A 80 -6.05 15.43 4.98
CA LEU A 80 -7.35 14.87 5.40
C LEU A 80 -8.55 15.54 4.71
N THR A 81 -8.29 16.65 4.04
CA THR A 81 -9.25 17.41 3.24
C THR A 81 -8.67 17.63 1.86
N SER A 82 -9.52 17.97 0.90
CA SER A 82 -9.06 18.29 -0.45
C SER A 82 -7.94 19.34 -0.41
N PRO A 83 -6.80 19.09 -1.07
CA PRO A 83 -5.74 20.10 -1.21
C PRO A 83 -6.08 21.15 -2.28
N GLY A 84 -7.22 21.02 -2.98
CA GLY A 84 -7.60 21.86 -4.11
C GLY A 84 -6.99 21.40 -5.44
N LEU A 85 -7.29 22.16 -6.49
CA LEU A 85 -6.79 21.89 -7.85
C LEU A 85 -5.30 22.19 -7.98
N ASN A 86 -4.60 21.48 -8.87
CA ASN A 86 -3.20 21.75 -9.20
C ASN A 86 -2.24 21.70 -8.00
N ASN A 87 -2.55 20.85 -7.02
CA ASN A 87 -1.76 20.62 -5.82
C ASN A 87 -1.22 19.18 -5.77
N CYS A 88 -0.15 18.97 -5.02
CA CYS A 88 0.47 17.65 -4.81
C CYS A 88 0.87 16.93 -6.12
N GLY A 89 1.18 17.70 -7.17
CA GLY A 89 1.61 17.17 -8.46
C GLY A 89 0.48 16.55 -9.29
N ALA A 90 -0.78 16.83 -8.96
CA ALA A 90 -1.94 16.34 -9.69
C ALA A 90 -2.88 17.49 -10.06
N TYR A 91 -3.63 17.33 -11.15
CA TYR A 91 -4.71 18.28 -11.50
C TYR A 91 -5.77 18.30 -10.40
N ILE A 92 -6.08 17.14 -9.83
CA ILE A 92 -6.88 16.98 -8.62
C ILE A 92 -6.08 16.11 -7.66
N GLY A 93 -5.55 16.73 -6.60
CA GLY A 93 -4.84 16.01 -5.55
C GLY A 93 -5.78 15.09 -4.77
N GLY A 94 -5.31 13.88 -4.47
CA GLY A 94 -6.01 12.98 -3.56
C GLY A 94 -5.86 13.41 -2.09
N TRP A 95 -6.84 13.06 -1.28
CA TRP A 95 -6.80 13.21 0.18
C TRP A 95 -7.35 11.97 0.85
N PHE A 96 -7.05 11.81 2.12
CA PHE A 96 -7.52 10.70 2.91
C PHE A 96 -8.81 11.08 3.63
N ASN A 97 -9.89 10.35 3.37
CA ASN A 97 -11.15 10.53 4.08
C ASN A 97 -11.29 9.46 5.16
N GLY A 98 -11.00 9.85 6.41
CA GLY A 98 -11.00 8.95 7.56
C GLY A 98 -9.88 9.29 8.55
N THR A 99 -9.58 8.35 9.45
CA THR A 99 -8.51 8.49 10.43
C THR A 99 -7.22 7.85 9.90
N LEU A 100 -6.12 8.60 9.89
CA LEU A 100 -4.82 8.07 9.45
C LEU A 100 -4.38 6.91 10.35
N PRO A 101 -3.74 5.87 9.80
CA PRO A 101 -3.21 4.77 10.60
C PRO A 101 -2.23 5.28 11.67
N THR A 102 -2.49 4.87 12.91
CA THR A 102 -1.61 5.13 14.05
C THR A 102 -0.56 4.03 14.19
N THR A 103 0.42 4.28 15.07
CA THR A 103 1.37 3.24 15.49
C THR A 103 0.72 2.06 16.21
N VAL A 104 -0.51 2.19 16.69
CA VAL A 104 -1.27 1.09 17.29
C VAL A 104 -1.92 0.25 16.18
N ASP A 105 -2.48 0.90 15.15
CA ASP A 105 -3.03 0.20 13.99
C ASP A 105 -1.95 -0.66 13.31
N CYS A 106 -0.73 -0.13 13.22
CA CYS A 106 0.46 -0.87 12.81
C CYS A 106 0.63 -2.23 13.50
N GLN A 107 0.57 -2.25 14.83
CA GLN A 107 0.78 -3.44 15.65
C GLN A 107 -0.38 -4.41 15.49
N TYR A 108 -1.58 -3.88 15.31
CA TYR A 108 -2.77 -4.67 15.08
C TYR A 108 -2.74 -5.39 13.71
N PHE A 109 -2.26 -4.76 12.64
CA PHE A 109 -2.09 -5.44 11.34
C PHE A 109 -1.05 -6.58 11.40
N GLU A 110 0.02 -6.41 12.17
CA GLU A 110 1.01 -7.47 12.43
C GLU A 110 0.37 -8.65 13.20
N GLN A 111 -0.48 -8.34 14.19
CA GLN A 111 -1.21 -9.34 14.99
C GLN A 111 -2.32 -10.05 14.20
N LYS A 112 -3.00 -9.39 13.25
CA LYS A 112 -4.05 -10.02 12.44
C LYS A 112 -3.51 -11.15 11.55
N LYS A 113 -2.20 -11.15 11.24
CA LYS A 113 -1.48 -12.28 10.62
C LYS A 113 -1.46 -13.55 11.52
N SER A 114 -1.77 -13.41 12.81
CA SER A 114 -1.87 -14.50 13.81
C SER A 114 -3.31 -14.91 14.19
N GLY A 115 -4.35 -14.43 13.51
CA GLY A 115 -5.67 -15.07 13.51
C GLY A 115 -6.81 -14.44 14.32
N GLU A 116 -6.83 -13.11 14.53
CA GLU A 116 -7.98 -12.43 15.17
C GLU A 116 -8.43 -11.20 14.36
N SER A 117 -9.67 -11.19 13.84
CA SER A 117 -10.19 -10.11 13.01
C SER A 117 -11.20 -9.22 13.75
N LYS A 118 -10.76 -8.04 14.17
CA LYS A 118 -11.59 -6.82 14.17
C LYS A 118 -11.51 -6.10 12.82
N GLU A 119 -12.65 -5.63 12.36
CA GLU A 119 -12.84 -4.84 11.15
C GLU A 119 -12.12 -3.50 11.32
N LEU A 120 -11.22 -3.16 10.40
CA LEU A 120 -10.59 -1.84 10.39
C LEU A 120 -11.60 -0.89 9.77
N THR A 121 -11.82 0.25 10.42
CA THR A 121 -12.73 1.28 9.94
C THR A 121 -12.39 1.65 8.49
N ASN A 122 -13.39 1.51 7.63
CA ASN A 122 -13.50 1.91 6.24
C ASN A 122 -12.91 3.31 5.95
N ALA A 123 -11.60 3.39 5.76
CA ALA A 123 -10.92 4.60 5.31
C ALA A 123 -10.54 4.48 3.84
N THR A 124 -10.81 5.53 3.06
CA THR A 124 -10.67 5.51 1.59
C THR A 124 -9.91 6.74 1.14
N ILE A 125 -9.05 6.58 0.13
CA ILE A 125 -8.47 7.72 -0.58
C ILE A 125 -9.58 8.32 -1.44
N SER A 126 -9.96 9.56 -1.15
CA SER A 126 -10.97 10.29 -1.90
C SER A 126 -10.33 11.09 -3.03
N SER A 127 -11.05 11.11 -4.16
CA SER A 127 -10.78 11.93 -5.33
C SER A 127 -12.10 12.48 -5.90
N ARG A 128 -12.06 13.39 -6.88
CA ARG A 128 -13.23 14.13 -7.42
C ARG A 128 -14.44 13.27 -7.80
N GLU A 129 -14.28 12.00 -8.19
CA GLU A 129 -15.43 11.13 -8.49
C GLU A 129 -16.33 10.88 -7.26
N SER A 130 -15.82 11.14 -6.04
CA SER A 130 -16.54 10.92 -4.80
C SER A 130 -17.18 12.18 -4.17
N GLN A 131 -17.03 13.39 -4.73
CA GLN A 131 -17.61 14.62 -4.15
C GLN A 131 -18.23 15.60 -5.16
N PRO A 132 -19.31 16.33 -4.78
CA PRO A 132 -19.94 17.34 -5.62
C PRO A 132 -19.01 18.54 -5.90
N TYR A 133 -19.14 19.13 -7.10
CA TYR A 133 -18.27 20.18 -7.65
C TYR A 133 -18.04 21.40 -6.74
N ASN A 134 -18.94 21.65 -5.78
CA ASN A 134 -18.94 22.85 -4.94
C ASN A 134 -17.92 22.80 -3.79
N ASP A 135 -17.35 21.64 -3.46
CA ASP A 135 -16.35 21.49 -2.38
C ASP A 135 -14.89 21.63 -2.88
N LEU A 136 -14.71 22.00 -4.16
CA LEU A 136 -13.39 22.10 -4.81
C LEU A 136 -12.74 23.49 -4.68
N ASN A 137 -13.39 24.42 -3.99
CA ASN A 137 -12.87 25.76 -3.75
C ASN A 137 -12.82 25.99 -2.22
N PRO A 138 -11.63 26.10 -1.61
CA PRO A 138 -11.49 26.38 -0.18
C PRO A 138 -12.02 27.79 0.18
#